data_AF-A0A832Y680-F1
#
_entry.id   AF-A0A832Y680-F1
#
_cell.length_a   1.000
_cell.length_b   1.000
_cell.length_c   1.000
_cell.angle_alpha   90.00
_cell.angle_beta   90.00
_cell.angle_gamma   90.00
#
_symmetry.space_group_name_H-M   'P 1'
#
loop_
_entity.id
_entity.type
_entity.pdbx_description
1 polymer ?
#
loop_
_entity_poly.entity_id
_entity_poly.type
_entity_poly.pdbx_seq_one_letter_code
_entity_poly.pdbx_strand_id
1 'polypeptide(L)'
;MNKRLLVILTATLLLGMVLPITSPTIAATPPSDGTTVTLTEDTHWNQTSTMNGSVIVPVGVNLTISESISVVEGSSLDVQGNLIIDGGQLNAENPPSDLQFWSAYGSAATLFLPESCCGAFSIKIFSAPGYNLSNYTAQWNDGPKDDMEGDEHTTPGSVINPIPGAGGTLSFEAILGEYGELVIDRIEVERLTVTNTYEATELDYSGWLLRGDSGFSLNIQSGATLTATDAEISGADMTINGAFSATNTIVSASGPVALAGNTASISMNGGGFDGSRDDHDIVADTDAQISLNNVEGTGGIVDLWERQLASQVIQFPGSGITFNLTGVGPQERTLQGLSMVDGTYVVPANYQQGPRIVEIGYGDGTIWTENATVSDIEWFTAWGTYYGTNGDLEKITNPAIQFDMIPQISVTSVEITKEAHLGKRATVMVTLSNTGSADAGNPDDLIDSVAIECYDGENRADISPTYPAADVMAGETVGVELKWGHAQEGNATLVCSPLTPSQIAIEGTLGGGSIQSKIVVWSTAPEAPPGMSPMLISFLVALVVGLGLVAYFTAIHARDEPTRTIVIERDELDDLDDL
;
A
#
# COMPACT_ATOMS: atom_id res chain seq x y z
N MET A 1 2.79 -29.70 27.89
CA MET A 1 3.66 -29.30 26.76
C MET A 1 3.77 -30.48 25.81
N ASN A 2 3.16 -30.38 24.63
CA ASN A 2 2.76 -31.53 23.82
C ASN A 2 3.93 -32.00 22.93
N LYS A 3 4.36 -33.27 23.06
CA LYS A 3 5.52 -33.86 22.35
C LYS A 3 5.38 -33.85 20.80
N ARG A 4 4.19 -33.53 20.28
CA ARG A 4 3.93 -33.33 18.84
C ARG A 4 4.35 -31.95 18.32
N LEU A 5 4.43 -30.93 19.18
CA LEU A 5 4.87 -29.58 18.76
C LEU A 5 6.39 -29.50 18.58
N LEU A 6 7.15 -30.31 19.32
CA LEU A 6 8.62 -30.33 19.23
C LEU A 6 9.12 -31.04 17.97
N VAL A 7 8.41 -32.08 17.49
CA VAL A 7 8.79 -32.84 16.28
C VAL A 7 8.53 -32.04 15.00
N ILE A 8 7.47 -31.23 14.98
CA ILE A 8 7.16 -30.35 13.83
C ILE A 8 8.16 -29.19 13.77
N LEU A 9 8.56 -28.61 14.91
CA LEU A 9 9.56 -27.54 14.94
C LEU A 9 10.96 -28.04 14.54
N THR A 10 11.32 -29.28 14.84
CA THR A 10 12.59 -29.88 14.37
C THR A 10 12.56 -30.31 12.91
N ALA A 11 11.39 -30.59 12.33
CA ALA A 11 11.26 -30.94 10.92
C ALA A 11 11.21 -29.71 10.00
N THR A 12 10.63 -28.59 10.44
CA THR A 12 10.69 -27.32 9.68
C THR A 12 12.03 -26.61 9.81
N LEU A 13 12.80 -26.83 10.89
CA LEU A 13 14.16 -26.28 11.01
C LEU A 13 15.23 -27.11 10.26
N LEU A 14 14.95 -28.37 9.90
CA LEU A 14 15.87 -29.21 9.11
C LEU A 14 15.66 -29.12 7.59
N LEU A 15 14.54 -28.54 7.13
CA LEU A 15 14.26 -28.34 5.70
C LEU A 15 14.73 -26.96 5.18
N GLY A 16 15.26 -26.10 6.07
CA GLY A 16 15.78 -24.77 5.72
C GLY A 16 17.31 -24.67 5.55
N MET A 17 18.05 -25.78 5.62
CA MET A 17 19.51 -25.80 5.44
C MET A 17 20.01 -27.08 4.78
N VAL A 18 19.56 -27.34 3.55
CA VAL A 18 20.37 -28.09 2.59
C VAL A 18 21.00 -27.05 1.68
N LEU A 19 22.04 -26.37 2.19
CA LEU A 19 22.98 -25.70 1.30
C LEU A 19 23.69 -26.82 0.53
N PRO A 20 23.61 -26.87 -0.81
CA PRO A 20 24.47 -27.80 -1.55
C PRO A 20 25.91 -27.51 -1.13
N ILE A 21 26.62 -28.55 -0.70
CA ILE A 21 28.04 -28.46 -0.39
C ILE A 21 28.73 -28.30 -1.75
N THR A 22 28.81 -27.06 -2.25
CA THR A 22 29.52 -26.74 -3.48
C THR A 22 31.02 -26.84 -3.18
N SER A 23 31.73 -27.66 -3.95
CA SER A 23 33.18 -27.61 -3.95
C SER A 23 33.58 -26.47 -4.89
N PRO A 24 34.35 -25.47 -4.42
CA PRO A 24 34.85 -24.42 -5.30
C PRO A 24 35.69 -25.04 -6.42
N THR A 25 35.31 -24.81 -7.67
CA THR A 25 36.05 -25.25 -8.85
C THR A 25 36.38 -24.03 -9.72
N ILE A 26 37.54 -24.08 -10.37
CA ILE A 26 37.84 -23.21 -11.50
C ILE A 26 37.12 -23.84 -12.70
N ALA A 27 36.01 -23.25 -13.12
CA ALA A 27 35.24 -23.76 -14.26
C ALA A 27 35.60 -22.98 -15.52
N ALA A 28 36.66 -23.42 -16.20
CA ALA A 28 37.07 -22.85 -17.49
C ALA A 28 35.99 -22.99 -18.60
N THR A 29 34.99 -23.84 -18.38
CA THR A 29 33.84 -24.08 -19.27
C THR A 29 32.55 -24.14 -18.44
N PRO A 30 31.36 -23.96 -19.05
CA PRO A 30 30.10 -24.16 -18.35
C PRO A 30 29.98 -25.57 -17.74
N PRO A 31 29.20 -25.75 -16.66
CA PRO A 31 28.84 -27.08 -16.18
C PRO A 31 28.04 -27.82 -17.25
N SER A 32 28.23 -29.13 -17.39
CA SER A 32 27.61 -29.94 -18.44
C SER A 32 26.91 -31.19 -17.91
N ASP A 33 26.77 -31.33 -16.59
CA ASP A 33 26.33 -32.55 -15.90
C ASP A 33 25.17 -32.31 -14.91
N GLY A 34 24.55 -31.13 -14.96
CA GLY A 34 23.45 -30.73 -14.09
C GLY A 34 23.90 -30.24 -12.72
N THR A 35 25.20 -30.10 -12.46
CA THR A 35 25.71 -29.67 -11.16
C THR A 35 25.64 -28.15 -10.97
N THR A 36 25.64 -27.72 -9.71
CA THR A 36 25.84 -26.32 -9.35
C THR A 36 27.33 -26.02 -9.19
N VAL A 37 27.81 -25.02 -9.92
CA VAL A 37 29.18 -24.52 -9.88
C VAL A 37 29.20 -23.09 -9.34
N THR A 38 30.05 -22.83 -8.35
CA THR A 38 30.34 -21.47 -7.89
C THR A 38 31.70 -21.05 -8.40
N LEU A 39 31.75 -19.97 -9.18
CA LEU A 39 33.02 -19.43 -9.68
C LEU A 39 33.86 -18.88 -8.53
N THR A 40 35.18 -19.00 -8.63
CA THR A 40 36.10 -18.52 -7.58
C THR A 40 37.07 -17.45 -8.06
N GLU A 41 37.14 -17.24 -9.37
CA GLU A 41 37.95 -16.24 -10.03
C GLU A 41 37.29 -15.85 -11.36
N ASP A 42 37.77 -14.75 -11.94
CA ASP A 42 37.30 -14.27 -13.24
C ASP A 42 37.42 -15.37 -14.29
N THR A 43 36.33 -15.63 -14.99
CA THR A 43 36.17 -16.77 -15.89
C THR A 43 35.70 -16.28 -17.26
N HIS A 44 36.26 -16.85 -18.33
CA HIS A 44 35.91 -16.52 -19.71
C HIS A 44 35.47 -17.77 -20.46
N TRP A 45 34.21 -17.81 -20.89
CA TRP A 45 33.68 -18.79 -21.81
C TRP A 45 33.77 -18.23 -23.24
N ASN A 46 34.76 -18.73 -23.97
CA ASN A 46 35.11 -18.27 -25.32
C ASN A 46 35.06 -19.40 -26.36
N GLN A 47 34.23 -20.41 -26.09
CA GLN A 47 33.98 -21.52 -27.00
C GLN A 47 32.49 -21.84 -26.98
N THR A 48 31.95 -22.18 -28.15
CA THR A 48 30.60 -22.72 -28.26
C THR A 48 30.46 -23.95 -27.38
N SER A 49 29.48 -23.96 -26.48
CA SER A 49 29.28 -25.07 -25.55
C SER A 49 27.83 -25.13 -25.06
N THR A 50 27.50 -26.24 -24.38
CA THR A 50 26.21 -26.43 -23.72
C THR A 50 26.40 -26.32 -22.21
N MET A 51 25.57 -25.50 -21.57
CA MET A 51 25.43 -25.41 -20.13
C MET A 51 24.27 -26.28 -19.66
N ASN A 52 24.57 -27.22 -18.76
CA ASN A 52 23.59 -28.03 -18.04
C ASN A 52 23.95 -27.98 -16.55
N GLY A 53 23.14 -27.24 -15.77
CA GLY A 53 23.34 -27.03 -14.34
C GLY A 53 23.20 -25.58 -13.92
N SER A 54 23.65 -25.25 -12.71
CA SER A 54 23.54 -23.89 -12.17
C SER A 54 24.91 -23.25 -12.01
N VAL A 55 25.02 -21.96 -12.31
CA VAL A 55 26.25 -21.18 -12.09
C VAL A 55 25.97 -20.03 -11.15
N ILE A 56 26.79 -19.93 -10.10
CA ILE A 56 26.82 -18.79 -9.19
C ILE A 56 28.06 -17.97 -9.51
N VAL A 57 27.89 -16.69 -9.82
CA VAL A 57 28.96 -15.72 -10.04
C VAL A 57 29.06 -14.84 -8.78
N PRO A 58 29.99 -15.08 -7.84
CA PRO A 58 30.01 -14.35 -6.58
C PRO A 58 30.40 -12.88 -6.73
N VAL A 59 30.13 -12.09 -5.68
CA VAL A 59 30.58 -10.70 -5.57
C VAL A 59 32.08 -10.58 -5.85
N GLY A 60 32.44 -9.66 -6.75
CA GLY A 60 33.83 -9.40 -7.13
C GLY A 60 34.41 -10.35 -8.19
N VAL A 61 33.61 -11.28 -8.71
CA VAL A 61 33.99 -12.18 -9.81
C VAL A 61 33.28 -11.76 -11.10
N ASN A 62 34.00 -11.84 -12.21
CA ASN A 62 33.47 -11.63 -13.56
C ASN A 62 33.30 -12.96 -14.30
N LEU A 63 32.14 -13.17 -14.92
CA LEU A 63 31.93 -14.17 -15.96
C LEU A 63 31.81 -13.44 -17.30
N THR A 64 32.72 -13.71 -18.24
CA THR A 64 32.64 -13.21 -19.61
C THR A 64 32.23 -14.32 -20.57
N ILE A 65 31.26 -14.04 -21.44
CA ILE A 65 30.80 -14.91 -22.51
C ILE A 65 31.02 -14.20 -23.84
N SER A 66 31.76 -14.83 -24.76
CA SER A 66 32.04 -14.25 -26.09
C SER A 66 31.77 -15.19 -27.24
N GLU A 67 31.09 -16.31 -26.97
CA GLU A 67 30.66 -17.31 -27.95
C GLU A 67 29.26 -17.79 -27.57
N SER A 68 28.62 -18.59 -28.43
CA SER A 68 27.28 -19.11 -28.17
C SER A 68 27.26 -20.20 -27.09
N ILE A 69 26.49 -19.96 -26.04
CA ILE A 69 26.22 -20.94 -24.98
C ILE A 69 24.77 -21.37 -25.08
N SER A 70 24.56 -22.65 -25.37
CA SER A 70 23.23 -23.26 -25.36
C SER A 70 22.91 -23.76 -23.95
N VAL A 71 21.74 -23.44 -23.42
CA VAL A 71 21.39 -23.68 -22.02
C VAL A 71 20.27 -24.70 -21.93
N VAL A 72 20.56 -25.83 -21.27
CA VAL A 72 19.60 -26.92 -21.08
C VAL A 72 18.49 -26.47 -20.12
N GLU A 73 17.27 -26.93 -20.39
CA GLU A 73 16.08 -26.68 -19.58
C GLU A 73 16.33 -26.89 -18.07
N GLY A 74 15.88 -25.94 -17.25
CA GLY A 74 15.99 -25.98 -15.79
C GLY A 74 17.36 -25.56 -15.23
N SER A 75 18.30 -25.17 -16.09
CA SER A 75 19.57 -24.55 -15.69
C SER A 75 19.37 -23.14 -15.15
N SER A 76 20.38 -22.59 -14.48
CA SER A 76 20.29 -21.21 -13.96
C SER A 76 21.63 -20.50 -13.84
N LEU A 77 21.60 -19.17 -13.98
CA LEU A 77 22.70 -18.27 -13.66
C LEU A 77 22.25 -17.34 -12.53
N ASP A 78 22.94 -17.37 -11.40
CA ASP A 78 22.77 -16.46 -10.26
C ASP A 78 24.00 -15.56 -10.14
N VAL A 79 23.83 -14.29 -10.49
CA VAL A 79 24.92 -13.33 -10.63
C VAL A 79 24.90 -12.35 -9.46
N GLN A 80 25.90 -12.46 -8.59
CA GLN A 80 26.18 -11.54 -7.48
C GLN A 80 27.38 -10.62 -7.77
N GLY A 81 28.23 -11.01 -8.73
CA GLY A 81 29.32 -10.21 -9.29
C GLY A 81 28.92 -9.57 -10.61
N ASN A 82 29.63 -9.88 -11.69
CA ASN A 82 29.34 -9.33 -13.02
C ASN A 82 29.24 -10.43 -14.07
N LEU A 83 28.21 -10.36 -14.90
CA LEU A 83 28.07 -11.12 -16.14
C LEU A 83 28.29 -10.17 -17.32
N ILE A 84 29.21 -10.53 -18.21
CA ILE A 84 29.57 -9.74 -19.39
C ILE A 84 29.35 -10.64 -20.61
N ILE A 85 28.49 -10.22 -21.54
CA ILE A 85 28.28 -10.89 -22.83
C ILE A 85 28.76 -9.94 -23.93
N ASP A 86 29.86 -10.29 -24.59
CA ASP A 86 30.52 -9.44 -25.60
C ASP A 86 30.61 -10.21 -26.91
N GLY A 87 29.69 -9.94 -27.84
CA GLY A 87 29.50 -10.70 -29.07
C GLY A 87 28.97 -12.14 -28.88
N GLY A 88 28.73 -12.55 -27.63
CA GLY A 88 28.27 -13.89 -27.27
C GLY A 88 26.75 -14.07 -27.29
N GLN A 89 26.31 -15.32 -27.14
CA GLN A 89 24.89 -15.66 -27.04
C GLN A 89 24.64 -16.54 -25.82
N LEU A 90 23.51 -16.37 -25.16
CA LEU A 90 23.04 -17.21 -24.06
C LEU A 90 21.60 -17.64 -24.35
N ASN A 91 21.45 -18.80 -24.98
CA ASN A 91 20.19 -19.21 -25.60
C ASN A 91 19.71 -20.54 -25.01
N ALA A 92 18.43 -20.61 -24.64
CA ALA A 92 17.79 -21.86 -24.25
C ALA A 92 17.85 -22.90 -25.38
N GLU A 93 18.04 -24.17 -25.05
CA GLU A 93 17.85 -25.26 -26.03
C GLU A 93 16.38 -25.41 -26.44
N ASN A 94 15.47 -25.18 -25.49
CA ASN A 94 14.03 -25.21 -25.70
C ASN A 94 13.42 -23.91 -25.13
N PRO A 95 13.42 -22.80 -25.89
CA PRO A 95 12.66 -21.61 -25.52
C PRO A 95 11.15 -21.87 -25.64
N PRO A 96 10.28 -21.01 -25.06
CA PRO A 96 8.86 -21.01 -25.39
C PRO A 96 8.65 -20.93 -26.91
N SER A 97 7.77 -21.77 -27.46
CA SER A 97 7.59 -21.93 -28.90
C SER A 97 6.18 -21.62 -29.42
N ASP A 98 5.21 -21.47 -28.53
CA ASP A 98 3.80 -21.22 -28.88
C ASP A 98 3.49 -19.71 -28.90
N LEU A 99 2.50 -19.31 -29.72
CA LEU A 99 1.93 -17.97 -29.72
C LEU A 99 0.46 -17.99 -29.27
N GLN A 100 0.11 -17.09 -28.36
CA GLN A 100 -1.20 -16.96 -27.75
C GLN A 100 -1.84 -15.61 -28.10
N PHE A 101 -3.05 -15.62 -28.66
CA PHE A 101 -3.85 -14.44 -28.92
C PHE A 101 -5.10 -14.44 -28.04
N TRP A 102 -5.33 -13.30 -27.39
CA TRP A 102 -6.46 -13.10 -26.51
C TRP A 102 -7.30 -11.91 -26.98
N SER A 103 -8.55 -12.18 -27.35
CA SER A 103 -9.44 -11.20 -28.02
C SER A 103 -9.84 -10.00 -27.16
N ALA A 104 -9.59 -10.06 -25.85
CA ALA A 104 -9.72 -8.93 -24.94
C ALA A 104 -8.64 -7.85 -25.11
N TYR A 105 -7.46 -8.21 -25.65
CA TYR A 105 -6.31 -7.31 -25.80
C TYR A 105 -6.13 -6.78 -27.22
N GLY A 106 -6.75 -7.42 -28.22
CA GLY A 106 -6.64 -7.02 -29.61
C GLY A 106 -7.79 -7.50 -30.48
N SER A 107 -7.98 -6.84 -31.62
CA SER A 107 -9.02 -7.20 -32.60
C SER A 107 -8.55 -8.24 -33.62
N ALA A 108 -7.25 -8.35 -33.84
CA ALA A 108 -6.64 -9.28 -34.79
C ALA A 108 -5.18 -9.59 -34.40
N ALA A 109 -4.70 -10.74 -34.83
CA ALA A 109 -3.30 -11.13 -34.75
C ALA A 109 -2.81 -11.61 -36.12
N THR A 110 -1.52 -11.49 -36.41
CA THR A 110 -0.98 -11.79 -37.74
C THR A 110 0.32 -12.57 -37.67
N LEU A 111 0.54 -13.44 -38.66
CA LEU A 111 1.80 -14.11 -38.96
C LEU A 111 2.21 -13.80 -40.39
N PHE A 112 3.47 -13.44 -40.63
CA PHE A 112 4.02 -13.29 -41.97
C PHE A 112 4.66 -14.59 -42.42
N LEU A 113 4.09 -15.22 -43.45
CA LEU A 113 4.66 -16.42 -44.05
C LEU A 113 5.60 -16.02 -45.19
N PRO A 114 6.87 -16.46 -45.21
CA PRO A 114 7.85 -16.14 -46.25
C PRO A 114 7.60 -16.90 -47.57
N GLU A 115 6.34 -17.13 -47.91
CA GLU A 115 5.91 -17.86 -49.10
C GLU A 115 5.88 -16.93 -50.33
N SER A 116 7.02 -16.79 -51.02
CA SER A 116 7.13 -15.93 -52.22
C SER A 116 6.98 -16.66 -53.56
N CYS A 117 6.82 -17.98 -53.56
CA CYS A 117 6.79 -18.80 -54.77
C CYS A 117 5.37 -18.95 -55.33
N CYS A 118 5.21 -18.84 -56.65
CA CYS A 118 3.91 -18.78 -57.31
C CYS A 118 3.08 -20.07 -57.19
N GLY A 119 1.77 -19.89 -57.36
CA GLY A 119 0.79 -20.99 -57.42
C GLY A 119 -0.03 -21.11 -56.14
N ALA A 120 -1.05 -21.97 -56.22
CA ALA A 120 -1.90 -22.32 -55.09
C ALA A 120 -1.19 -23.30 -54.15
N PHE A 121 -1.47 -23.18 -52.86
CA PHE A 121 -1.01 -24.06 -51.80
C PHE A 121 -2.09 -24.15 -50.71
N SER A 122 -1.94 -25.12 -49.81
CA SER A 122 -2.75 -25.20 -48.61
C SER A 122 -1.95 -24.67 -47.42
N ILE A 123 -2.57 -23.85 -46.59
CA ILE A 123 -2.02 -23.42 -45.31
C ILE A 123 -2.73 -24.23 -44.24
N LYS A 124 -1.97 -25.04 -43.51
CA LYS A 124 -2.46 -25.83 -42.39
C LYS A 124 -1.97 -25.20 -41.09
N ILE A 125 -2.91 -24.88 -40.22
CA ILE A 125 -2.70 -24.20 -38.95
C ILE A 125 -2.90 -25.25 -37.86
N PHE A 126 -1.98 -25.34 -36.90
CA PHE A 126 -2.07 -26.27 -35.78
C PHE A 126 -2.20 -25.51 -34.48
N SER A 127 -3.17 -25.92 -33.64
CA SER A 127 -3.21 -25.43 -32.27
C SER A 127 -2.13 -26.09 -31.43
N ALA A 128 -1.74 -25.41 -30.35
CA ALA A 128 -0.91 -26.02 -29.33
C ALA A 128 -1.63 -27.19 -28.63
N PRO A 129 -0.90 -28.19 -28.10
CA PRO A 129 -1.50 -29.33 -27.41
C PRO A 129 -2.48 -28.92 -26.30
N GLY A 130 -3.74 -29.37 -26.41
CA GLY A 130 -4.80 -29.07 -25.45
C GLY A 130 -5.65 -27.85 -25.79
N TYR A 131 -5.35 -27.14 -26.87
CA TYR A 131 -6.12 -26.01 -27.39
C TYR A 131 -6.84 -26.37 -28.69
N ASN A 132 -7.84 -25.57 -29.05
CA ASN A 132 -8.51 -25.66 -30.35
C ASN A 132 -8.53 -24.28 -31.03
N LEU A 133 -8.79 -24.30 -32.33
CA LEU A 133 -8.87 -23.13 -33.20
C LEU A 133 -10.30 -22.59 -33.32
N SER A 134 -11.28 -23.28 -32.73
CA SER A 134 -12.70 -22.90 -32.76
C SER A 134 -12.92 -21.49 -32.21
N ASN A 135 -13.96 -20.80 -32.70
CA ASN A 135 -14.29 -19.40 -32.39
C ASN A 135 -13.39 -18.34 -33.03
N TYR A 136 -12.46 -18.74 -33.90
CA TYR A 136 -11.58 -17.83 -34.63
C TYR A 136 -11.70 -18.04 -36.13
N THR A 137 -11.29 -17.01 -36.87
CA THR A 137 -11.19 -17.06 -38.33
C THR A 137 -9.73 -16.93 -38.75
N ALA A 138 -9.37 -17.57 -39.86
CA ALA A 138 -8.11 -17.35 -40.55
C ALA A 138 -8.36 -16.64 -41.90
N GLN A 139 -7.42 -15.78 -42.30
CA GLN A 139 -7.49 -15.05 -43.55
C GLN A 139 -6.10 -14.94 -44.19
N TRP A 140 -5.94 -15.45 -45.41
CA TRP A 140 -4.72 -15.25 -46.20
C TRP A 140 -4.81 -13.94 -46.99
N ASN A 141 -3.94 -12.98 -46.67
CA ASN A 141 -3.93 -11.61 -47.21
C ASN A 141 -5.35 -11.01 -47.19
N ASP A 142 -5.78 -10.39 -48.29
CA ASP A 142 -7.14 -9.82 -48.45
C ASP A 142 -8.18 -10.84 -48.93
N GLY A 143 -7.94 -12.14 -48.72
CA GLY A 143 -8.84 -13.23 -49.08
C GLY A 143 -10.13 -13.27 -48.24
N PRO A 144 -11.05 -14.21 -48.47
CA PRO A 144 -12.17 -14.43 -47.56
C PRO A 144 -11.68 -14.95 -46.20
N LYS A 145 -12.39 -14.57 -45.13
CA LYS A 145 -12.22 -15.17 -43.81
C LYS A 145 -12.83 -16.57 -43.79
N ASP A 146 -12.15 -17.47 -43.10
CA ASP A 146 -12.52 -18.88 -42.99
C ASP A 146 -12.62 -19.24 -41.50
N ASP A 147 -13.79 -19.69 -41.05
CA ASP A 147 -14.02 -20.10 -39.66
C ASP A 147 -13.19 -21.36 -39.38
N MET A 148 -12.37 -21.32 -38.34
CA MET A 148 -11.51 -22.43 -37.93
C MET A 148 -12.23 -23.33 -36.94
N GLU A 149 -11.87 -24.62 -36.92
CA GLU A 149 -12.45 -25.59 -36.00
C GLU A 149 -11.45 -26.69 -35.61
N GLY A 150 -11.56 -27.18 -34.37
CA GLY A 150 -10.74 -28.30 -33.87
C GLY A 150 -9.27 -27.95 -33.68
N ASP A 151 -8.40 -28.96 -33.66
CA ASP A 151 -6.98 -28.78 -33.31
C ASP A 151 -6.10 -28.49 -34.56
N GLU A 152 -6.67 -28.61 -35.75
CA GLU A 152 -6.03 -28.25 -37.01
C GLU A 152 -7.05 -27.66 -38.00
N HIS A 153 -6.67 -26.61 -38.71
CA HIS A 153 -7.49 -26.00 -39.76
C HIS A 153 -6.71 -25.88 -41.06
N THR A 154 -7.37 -26.06 -42.20
CA THR A 154 -6.74 -25.91 -43.53
C THR A 154 -7.47 -24.88 -44.36
N THR A 155 -6.76 -23.86 -44.81
CA THR A 155 -7.30 -22.78 -45.63
C THR A 155 -6.46 -22.60 -46.92
N PRO A 156 -7.07 -22.24 -48.08
CA PRO A 156 -6.32 -22.09 -49.32
C PRO A 156 -5.47 -20.82 -49.34
N GLY A 157 -4.22 -20.95 -49.76
CA GLY A 157 -3.30 -19.84 -50.05
C GLY A 157 -2.93 -19.77 -51.54
N SER A 158 -2.53 -18.60 -52.01
CA SER A 158 -2.02 -18.42 -53.37
C SER A 158 -1.16 -17.17 -53.49
N VAL A 159 -0.14 -17.25 -54.34
CA VAL A 159 0.69 -16.12 -54.74
C VAL A 159 0.56 -15.94 -56.26
N ILE A 160 -0.10 -14.85 -56.68
CA ILE A 160 -0.40 -14.54 -58.08
C ILE A 160 0.75 -13.76 -58.75
N ASN A 161 1.46 -12.93 -57.99
CA ASN A 161 2.61 -12.14 -58.44
C ASN A 161 3.81 -12.38 -57.52
N PRO A 162 4.61 -13.44 -57.74
CA PRO A 162 5.74 -13.74 -56.89
C PRO A 162 6.78 -12.61 -56.99
N ILE A 163 6.95 -11.87 -55.91
CA ILE A 163 8.10 -10.99 -55.72
C ILE A 163 9.01 -11.74 -54.75
N PRO A 164 10.26 -12.06 -55.13
CA PRO A 164 11.20 -12.71 -54.23
C PRO A 164 11.30 -11.94 -52.90
N GLY A 165 11.01 -12.62 -51.79
CA GLY A 165 11.02 -12.02 -50.45
C GLY A 165 9.73 -11.31 -50.02
N ALA A 166 8.66 -11.28 -50.83
CA ALA A 166 7.44 -10.54 -50.48
C ALA A 166 6.41 -11.29 -49.63
N GLY A 167 6.58 -12.61 -49.40
CA GLY A 167 5.74 -13.45 -48.53
C GLY A 167 4.23 -13.19 -48.62
N GLY A 168 3.53 -13.37 -47.50
CA GLY A 168 2.15 -12.96 -47.32
C GLY A 168 1.71 -13.06 -45.87
N THR A 169 0.62 -12.36 -45.52
CA THR A 169 0.13 -12.29 -44.15
C THR A 169 -1.02 -13.27 -43.93
N LEU A 170 -0.92 -14.04 -42.86
CA LEU A 170 -2.01 -14.85 -42.32
C LEU A 170 -2.57 -14.12 -41.10
N SER A 171 -3.83 -13.69 -41.19
CA SER A 171 -4.51 -12.93 -40.13
C SER A 171 -5.51 -13.81 -39.38
N PHE A 172 -5.66 -13.54 -38.09
CA PHE A 172 -6.51 -14.27 -37.16
C PHE A 172 -7.40 -13.29 -36.40
N GLU A 173 -8.69 -13.61 -36.30
CA GLU A 173 -9.66 -12.79 -35.57
C GLU A 173 -10.68 -13.65 -34.84
N ALA A 174 -11.11 -13.21 -33.66
CA ALA A 174 -12.22 -13.84 -32.96
C ALA A 174 -13.54 -13.62 -33.71
N ILE A 175 -14.38 -14.64 -33.79
CA ILE A 175 -15.74 -14.55 -34.32
C ILE A 175 -16.55 -13.61 -33.42
N LEU A 176 -17.34 -12.72 -34.03
CA LEU A 176 -18.09 -11.71 -33.31
C LEU A 176 -19.04 -12.35 -32.27
N GLY A 177 -18.83 -11.99 -31.00
CA GLY A 177 -19.63 -12.48 -29.87
C GLY A 177 -19.06 -13.71 -29.18
N GLU A 178 -18.01 -14.31 -29.74
CA GLU A 178 -17.26 -15.38 -29.10
C GLU A 178 -16.05 -14.83 -28.33
N TYR A 179 -15.68 -15.52 -27.26
CA TYR A 179 -14.53 -15.20 -26.42
C TYR A 179 -13.72 -16.46 -26.15
N GLY A 180 -12.40 -16.34 -26.10
CA GLY A 180 -11.52 -17.47 -25.87
C GLY A 180 -10.05 -17.07 -25.94
N GLU A 181 -9.23 -18.11 -26.03
CA GLU A 181 -7.80 -18.03 -26.25
C GLU A 181 -7.47 -18.83 -27.51
N LEU A 182 -6.75 -18.21 -28.46
CA LEU A 182 -6.22 -18.89 -29.64
C LEU A 182 -4.74 -19.15 -29.39
N VAL A 183 -4.31 -20.40 -29.48
CA VAL A 183 -2.89 -20.76 -29.32
C VAL A 183 -2.41 -21.53 -30.53
N ILE A 184 -1.40 -21.01 -31.20
CA ILE A 184 -0.78 -21.60 -32.39
C ILE A 184 0.59 -22.15 -32.03
N ASP A 185 0.82 -23.41 -32.40
CA ASP A 185 2.10 -24.11 -32.31
C ASP A 185 2.91 -23.88 -33.59
N ARG A 186 2.36 -24.30 -34.73
CA ARG A 186 3.05 -24.22 -36.02
C ARG A 186 2.12 -24.03 -37.22
N ILE A 187 2.72 -23.62 -38.33
CA ILE A 187 2.09 -23.49 -39.64
C ILE A 187 2.79 -24.43 -40.63
N GLU A 188 2.00 -25.21 -41.38
CA GLU A 188 2.51 -26.00 -42.50
C GLU A 188 1.95 -25.46 -43.81
N VAL A 189 2.84 -25.16 -44.77
CA VAL A 189 2.47 -24.75 -46.13
C VAL A 189 2.70 -25.92 -47.06
N GLU A 190 1.61 -26.53 -47.52
CA GLU A 190 1.62 -27.72 -48.36
C GLU A 190 1.47 -27.37 -49.84
N ARG A 191 2.42 -27.86 -50.63
CA ARG A 191 2.41 -27.84 -52.09
C ARG A 191 2.46 -29.28 -52.60
N LEU A 192 2.23 -29.48 -53.90
CA LEU A 192 2.20 -30.82 -54.52
C LEU A 192 3.46 -31.69 -54.28
N THR A 193 4.60 -31.08 -53.95
CA THR A 193 5.89 -31.79 -53.82
C THR A 193 6.73 -31.39 -52.61
N VAL A 194 6.29 -30.37 -51.85
CA VAL A 194 7.05 -29.77 -50.75
C VAL A 194 6.06 -29.34 -49.69
N THR A 195 6.37 -29.63 -48.43
CA THR A 195 5.74 -29.03 -47.27
C THR A 195 6.80 -28.22 -46.54
N ASN A 196 6.53 -26.93 -46.33
CA ASN A 196 7.33 -26.09 -45.44
C ASN A 196 6.65 -26.07 -44.08
N THR A 197 7.41 -26.28 -43.01
CA THR A 197 6.92 -26.20 -41.63
C THR A 197 7.59 -25.01 -40.97
N TYR A 198 6.80 -24.19 -40.29
CA TYR A 198 7.25 -23.01 -39.56
C TYR A 198 6.73 -23.11 -38.14
N GLU A 199 7.61 -23.06 -37.14
CA GLU A 199 7.20 -22.78 -35.77
C GLU A 199 6.58 -21.39 -35.72
N ALA A 200 5.49 -21.20 -34.97
CA ALA A 200 4.78 -19.93 -34.98
C ALA A 200 5.66 -18.76 -34.52
N THR A 201 6.53 -19.02 -33.54
CA THR A 201 7.48 -18.07 -32.96
C THR A 201 8.67 -17.73 -33.87
N GLU A 202 8.93 -18.50 -34.93
CA GLU A 202 9.98 -18.20 -35.92
C GLU A 202 9.50 -17.29 -37.06
N LEU A 203 8.20 -16.98 -37.10
CA LEU A 203 7.59 -16.10 -38.10
C LEU A 203 7.54 -14.67 -37.59
N ASP A 204 7.60 -13.67 -38.47
CA ASP A 204 7.30 -12.30 -38.03
C ASP A 204 5.83 -12.23 -37.63
N TYR A 205 5.56 -11.87 -36.37
CA TYR A 205 4.23 -11.89 -35.80
C TYR A 205 3.85 -10.55 -35.17
N SER A 206 2.55 -10.30 -35.04
CA SER A 206 2.02 -9.11 -34.33
C SER A 206 0.67 -9.43 -33.71
N GLY A 207 0.42 -8.90 -32.52
CA GLY A 207 -0.82 -9.16 -31.77
C GLY A 207 -0.84 -10.48 -31.02
N TRP A 208 0.34 -11.07 -30.77
CA TRP A 208 0.51 -12.32 -30.04
C TRP A 208 1.31 -12.11 -28.76
N LEU A 209 1.00 -12.90 -27.75
CA LEU A 209 1.84 -13.14 -26.58
C LEU A 209 2.59 -14.45 -26.79
N LEU A 210 3.79 -14.54 -26.26
CA LEU A 210 4.54 -15.78 -26.19
C LEU A 210 3.92 -16.72 -25.15
N ARG A 211 3.91 -18.02 -25.43
CA ARG A 211 3.42 -19.02 -24.49
C ARG A 211 4.38 -20.19 -24.36
N GLY A 212 4.52 -20.68 -23.12
CA GLY A 212 5.42 -21.76 -22.76
C GLY A 212 6.28 -21.40 -21.55
N ASP A 213 7.00 -22.40 -21.06
CA ASP A 213 7.94 -22.22 -19.95
C ASP A 213 9.28 -21.70 -20.47
N SER A 214 9.92 -20.81 -19.71
CA SER A 214 11.29 -20.38 -19.97
C SER A 214 12.26 -21.57 -19.91
N GLY A 215 13.28 -21.58 -20.76
CA GLY A 215 14.29 -22.64 -20.75
C GLY A 215 15.22 -22.57 -19.53
N PHE A 216 15.59 -21.37 -19.07
CA PHE A 216 16.49 -21.23 -17.93
C PHE A 216 16.24 -19.94 -17.16
N SER A 217 16.73 -19.83 -15.93
CA SER A 217 16.64 -18.60 -15.13
C SER A 217 17.93 -17.80 -15.17
N LEU A 218 17.83 -16.48 -15.39
CA LEU A 218 18.92 -15.53 -15.32
C LEU A 218 18.61 -14.47 -14.26
N ASN A 219 19.31 -14.54 -13.13
CA ASN A 219 19.07 -13.69 -11.97
C ASN A 219 20.27 -12.77 -11.73
N ILE A 220 20.06 -11.46 -11.83
CA ILE A 220 21.07 -10.44 -11.51
C ILE A 220 20.75 -9.86 -10.14
N GLN A 221 21.53 -10.20 -9.13
CA GLN A 221 21.28 -9.81 -7.74
C GLN A 221 21.53 -8.32 -7.50
N SER A 222 21.05 -7.79 -6.37
CA SER A 222 21.31 -6.40 -5.98
C SER A 222 22.82 -6.15 -5.88
N GLY A 223 23.29 -5.06 -6.50
CA GLY A 223 24.70 -4.71 -6.59
C GLY A 223 25.50 -5.45 -7.67
N ALA A 224 24.90 -6.43 -8.35
CA ALA A 224 25.49 -7.14 -9.48
C ALA A 224 25.18 -6.44 -10.83
N THR A 225 25.94 -6.77 -11.87
CA THR A 225 25.68 -6.22 -13.21
C THR A 225 25.63 -7.30 -14.29
N LEU A 226 24.70 -7.15 -15.24
CA LEU A 226 24.73 -7.74 -16.57
C LEU A 226 25.12 -6.65 -17.57
N THR A 227 26.20 -6.85 -18.31
CA THR A 227 26.59 -5.99 -19.44
C THR A 227 26.58 -6.81 -20.72
N ALA A 228 25.80 -6.39 -21.71
CA ALA A 228 25.68 -7.07 -22.99
C ALA A 228 26.04 -6.12 -24.15
N THR A 229 26.84 -6.56 -25.11
CA THR A 229 27.23 -5.77 -26.28
C THR A 229 27.24 -6.66 -27.51
N ASP A 230 26.50 -6.27 -28.54
CA ASP A 230 26.34 -7.04 -29.79
C ASP A 230 25.99 -8.51 -29.49
N ALA A 231 25.09 -8.73 -28.53
CA ALA A 231 24.82 -10.01 -27.90
C ALA A 231 23.36 -10.48 -28.08
N GLU A 232 23.09 -11.73 -27.74
CA GLU A 232 21.76 -12.33 -27.76
C GLU A 232 21.49 -13.09 -26.46
N ILE A 233 20.30 -12.92 -25.90
CA ILE A 233 19.79 -13.71 -24.79
C ILE A 233 18.42 -14.23 -25.22
N SER A 234 18.23 -15.54 -25.22
CA SER A 234 16.98 -16.13 -25.71
C SER A 234 16.42 -17.21 -24.79
N GLY A 235 15.10 -17.17 -24.53
CA GLY A 235 14.40 -18.19 -23.74
C GLY A 235 14.66 -18.12 -22.22
N ALA A 236 15.12 -16.98 -21.70
CA ALA A 236 15.48 -16.80 -20.30
C ALA A 236 14.32 -16.24 -19.48
N ASP A 237 14.13 -16.74 -18.25
CA ASP A 237 13.38 -16.03 -17.23
C ASP A 237 14.30 -15.03 -16.53
N MET A 238 14.17 -13.74 -16.86
CA MET A 238 15.11 -12.71 -16.45
C MET A 238 14.57 -11.90 -15.27
N THR A 239 15.31 -11.93 -14.15
CA THR A 239 15.07 -11.06 -12.99
C THR A 239 16.29 -10.19 -12.72
N ILE A 240 16.11 -8.87 -12.75
CA ILE A 240 17.15 -7.87 -12.55
C ILE A 240 16.88 -7.10 -11.24
N ASN A 241 17.60 -7.45 -10.18
CA ASN A 241 17.64 -6.71 -8.92
C ASN A 241 18.81 -5.71 -8.87
N GLY A 242 19.82 -5.93 -9.71
CA GLY A 242 20.99 -5.07 -9.91
C GLY A 242 20.86 -4.21 -11.16
N ALA A 243 21.90 -4.15 -11.99
CA ALA A 243 21.88 -3.35 -13.22
C ALA A 243 22.03 -4.23 -14.47
N PHE A 244 21.20 -3.96 -15.49
CA PHE A 244 21.37 -4.48 -16.83
C PHE A 244 21.71 -3.32 -17.79
N SER A 245 22.88 -3.37 -18.41
CA SER A 245 23.28 -2.44 -19.47
C SER A 245 23.49 -3.19 -20.78
N ALA A 246 22.88 -2.72 -21.86
CA ALA A 246 22.97 -3.36 -23.16
C ALA A 246 23.27 -2.35 -24.28
N THR A 247 24.06 -2.78 -25.27
CA THR A 247 24.25 -2.07 -26.54
C THR A 247 24.04 -3.05 -27.69
N ASN A 248 23.18 -2.72 -28.64
CA ASN A 248 22.84 -3.58 -29.79
C ASN A 248 22.57 -5.05 -29.39
N THR A 249 21.81 -5.27 -28.32
CA THR A 249 21.54 -6.62 -27.78
C THR A 249 20.08 -6.98 -27.98
N ILE A 250 19.82 -8.21 -28.42
CA ILE A 250 18.46 -8.75 -28.56
C ILE A 250 18.14 -9.65 -27.38
N VAL A 251 16.99 -9.41 -26.75
CA VAL A 251 16.41 -10.25 -25.71
C VAL A 251 15.15 -10.88 -26.29
N SER A 252 15.23 -12.11 -26.77
CA SER A 252 14.11 -12.80 -27.42
C SER A 252 13.53 -13.90 -26.56
N ALA A 253 12.25 -14.21 -26.71
CA ALA A 253 11.55 -15.27 -25.99
C ALA A 253 11.77 -15.25 -24.46
N SER A 254 12.06 -14.07 -23.90
CA SER A 254 12.50 -13.88 -22.50
C SER A 254 11.68 -12.83 -21.76
N GLY A 255 10.71 -12.20 -22.44
CA GLY A 255 9.81 -11.24 -21.83
C GLY A 255 8.73 -11.91 -20.96
N PRO A 256 8.20 -11.22 -19.95
CA PRO A 256 8.67 -9.92 -19.47
C PRO A 256 10.00 -10.05 -18.71
N VAL A 257 10.89 -9.06 -18.87
CA VAL A 257 12.05 -8.89 -17.98
C VAL A 257 11.60 -8.21 -16.70
N ALA A 258 11.78 -8.85 -15.56
CA ALA A 258 11.38 -8.31 -14.26
C ALA A 258 12.47 -7.43 -13.65
N LEU A 259 12.16 -6.16 -13.32
CA LEU A 259 13.04 -5.27 -12.56
C LEU A 259 12.51 -5.16 -11.12
N ALA A 260 13.18 -5.82 -10.17
CA ALA A 260 12.69 -5.93 -8.80
C ALA A 260 13.61 -5.24 -7.78
N GLY A 261 13.03 -4.34 -6.98
CA GLY A 261 13.71 -3.56 -5.96
C GLY A 261 14.24 -2.21 -6.44
N ASN A 262 14.64 -1.39 -5.47
CA ASN A 262 15.05 0.00 -5.67
C ASN A 262 16.44 0.19 -6.29
N THR A 263 17.23 -0.87 -6.40
CA THR A 263 18.52 -0.86 -7.11
C THR A 263 18.41 -1.38 -8.53
N ALA A 264 17.24 -1.91 -8.91
CA ALA A 264 17.02 -2.48 -10.22
C ALA A 264 17.10 -1.40 -11.30
N SER A 265 17.82 -1.68 -12.37
CA SER A 265 17.88 -0.79 -13.52
C SER A 265 18.10 -1.55 -14.82
N ILE A 266 17.52 -1.02 -15.89
CA ILE A 266 17.80 -1.42 -17.26
C ILE A 266 18.18 -0.19 -18.09
N SER A 267 19.29 -0.28 -18.81
CA SER A 267 19.75 0.74 -19.74
C SER A 267 20.16 0.10 -21.06
N MET A 268 19.41 0.36 -22.13
CA MET A 268 19.65 -0.22 -23.44
C MET A 268 19.82 0.87 -24.50
N ASN A 269 20.79 0.67 -25.39
CA ASN A 269 21.03 1.53 -26.54
C ASN A 269 21.16 0.70 -27.82
N GLY A 270 20.12 0.68 -28.65
CA GLY A 270 20.02 -0.26 -29.76
C GLY A 270 19.66 -1.68 -29.31
N GLY A 271 19.22 -2.50 -30.25
CA GLY A 271 18.68 -3.83 -29.97
C GLY A 271 17.21 -3.78 -29.59
N GLY A 272 16.74 -4.75 -28.81
CA GLY A 272 15.30 -4.85 -28.55
C GLY A 272 14.85 -6.10 -27.83
N PHE A 273 13.53 -6.19 -27.74
CA PHE A 273 12.79 -7.34 -27.24
C PHE A 273 11.99 -7.97 -28.38
N ASP A 274 11.87 -9.30 -28.34
CA ASP A 274 11.06 -10.06 -29.28
C ASP A 274 10.45 -11.27 -28.58
N GLY A 275 9.17 -11.18 -28.24
CA GLY A 275 8.42 -12.24 -27.59
C GLY A 275 8.37 -12.07 -26.08
N SER A 276 7.24 -11.54 -25.61
CA SER A 276 6.88 -11.49 -24.19
C SER A 276 5.71 -12.41 -23.88
N ARG A 277 5.79 -13.07 -22.72
CA ARG A 277 4.71 -13.90 -22.16
C ARG A 277 3.60 -13.10 -21.51
N ASP A 278 3.80 -11.79 -21.39
CA ASP A 278 2.86 -10.83 -20.83
C ASP A 278 2.61 -9.71 -21.84
N ASP A 279 1.63 -8.85 -21.60
CA ASP A 279 1.35 -7.67 -22.44
C ASP A 279 2.40 -6.56 -22.27
N HIS A 280 3.56 -6.86 -21.69
CA HIS A 280 4.69 -5.95 -21.51
C HIS A 280 6.04 -6.66 -21.74
N ASP A 281 7.01 -6.02 -22.37
CA ASP A 281 8.38 -6.55 -22.51
C ASP A 281 9.19 -6.46 -21.20
N ILE A 282 8.87 -5.46 -20.37
CA ILE A 282 9.51 -5.22 -19.07
C ILE A 282 8.43 -4.94 -18.02
N VAL A 283 8.54 -5.59 -16.86
CA VAL A 283 7.71 -5.29 -15.69
C VAL A 283 8.61 -4.77 -14.59
N ALA A 284 8.35 -3.56 -14.10
CA ALA A 284 9.25 -2.87 -13.20
C ALA A 284 8.58 -2.44 -11.89
N ASP A 285 9.30 -2.62 -10.78
CA ASP A 285 8.92 -2.01 -9.50
C ASP A 285 8.92 -0.48 -9.59
N THR A 286 8.21 0.17 -8.67
CA THR A 286 7.99 1.62 -8.71
C THR A 286 9.28 2.44 -8.72
N ASP A 287 10.34 1.99 -8.03
CA ASP A 287 11.62 2.70 -7.94
C ASP A 287 12.64 2.29 -9.00
N ALA A 288 12.37 1.24 -9.79
CA ALA A 288 13.32 0.71 -10.77
C ALA A 288 13.59 1.71 -11.90
N GLN A 289 14.82 1.79 -12.38
CA GLN A 289 15.21 2.76 -13.41
C GLN A 289 15.16 2.14 -14.81
N ILE A 290 14.47 2.81 -15.74
CA ILE A 290 14.34 2.36 -17.13
C ILE A 290 14.90 3.45 -18.04
N SER A 291 15.86 3.09 -18.89
CA SER A 291 16.42 3.99 -19.90
C SER A 291 16.62 3.25 -21.22
N LEU A 292 15.69 3.46 -22.15
CA LEU A 292 15.68 2.79 -23.45
C LEU A 292 15.91 3.84 -24.55
N ASN A 293 16.93 3.62 -25.40
CA ASN A 293 17.24 4.50 -26.51
C ASN A 293 17.40 3.68 -27.80
N ASN A 294 16.57 3.97 -28.82
CA ASN A 294 16.52 3.19 -30.06
C ASN A 294 16.33 1.68 -29.80
N VAL A 295 15.44 1.34 -28.88
CA VAL A 295 15.11 -0.04 -28.52
C VAL A 295 13.79 -0.38 -29.18
N GLU A 296 13.75 -1.49 -29.91
CA GLU A 296 12.52 -2.04 -30.48
C GLU A 296 11.88 -2.99 -29.45
N GLY A 297 10.56 -2.95 -29.32
CA GLY A 297 9.81 -3.89 -28.49
C GLY A 297 9.16 -4.98 -29.33
N THR A 298 8.55 -5.96 -28.66
CA THR A 298 7.77 -7.02 -29.33
C THR A 298 6.65 -6.42 -30.19
N GLY A 299 6.03 -5.34 -29.71
CA GLY A 299 5.04 -4.57 -30.46
C GLY A 299 3.64 -5.21 -30.52
N GLY A 300 2.78 -4.66 -31.39
CA GLY A 300 1.38 -5.08 -31.47
C GLY A 300 0.59 -4.72 -30.22
N ILE A 301 0.24 -5.72 -29.43
CA ILE A 301 -0.49 -5.55 -28.14
C ILE A 301 0.45 -5.54 -26.93
N VAL A 302 1.76 -5.73 -27.15
CA VAL A 302 2.77 -5.75 -26.10
C VAL A 302 3.39 -4.37 -25.95
N ASP A 303 3.30 -3.83 -24.75
CA ASP A 303 3.89 -2.57 -24.34
C ASP A 303 5.38 -2.73 -24.04
N LEU A 304 6.18 -1.69 -24.20
CA LEU A 304 7.61 -1.76 -23.93
C LEU A 304 7.90 -2.00 -22.44
N TRP A 305 7.10 -1.39 -21.56
CA TRP A 305 7.24 -1.60 -20.13
C TRP A 305 6.02 -1.12 -19.35
N GLU A 306 5.82 -1.69 -18.16
CA GLU A 306 4.96 -1.13 -17.13
C GLU A 306 5.69 -0.94 -15.80
N ARG A 307 5.19 0.02 -15.02
CA ARG A 307 5.63 0.27 -13.65
C ARG A 307 4.54 -0.05 -12.66
N GLN A 308 4.88 -0.90 -11.72
CA GLN A 308 3.98 -1.48 -10.75
C GLN A 308 4.35 -1.05 -9.33
N LEU A 309 3.33 -0.65 -8.57
CA LEU A 309 3.36 -0.44 -7.13
C LEU A 309 2.64 -1.61 -6.46
N ALA A 310 3.43 -2.56 -5.97
CA ALA A 310 2.93 -3.85 -5.45
C ALA A 310 1.86 -3.69 -4.36
N SER A 311 2.02 -2.71 -3.48
CA SER A 311 1.02 -2.37 -2.48
C SER A 311 1.20 -0.93 -2.03
N GLN A 312 0.08 -0.28 -1.69
CA GLN A 312 0.09 1.03 -1.09
C GLN A 312 -0.88 1.09 0.08
N VAL A 313 -0.37 1.56 1.22
CA VAL A 313 -1.12 1.76 2.45
C VAL A 313 -0.98 3.22 2.86
N ILE A 314 -2.04 3.99 2.70
CA ILE A 314 -2.07 5.39 3.12
C ILE A 314 -2.19 5.43 4.64
N GLN A 315 -1.34 6.22 5.30
CA GLN A 315 -1.40 6.46 6.74
C GLN A 315 -2.07 7.80 7.02
N PHE A 316 -3.14 7.77 7.80
CA PHE A 316 -3.81 8.93 8.37
C PHE A 316 -3.54 9.03 9.88
N PRO A 317 -3.72 10.21 10.49
CA PRO A 317 -3.53 10.38 11.93
C PRO A 317 -4.57 9.66 12.81
N GLY A 318 -5.71 9.29 12.21
CA GLY A 318 -6.83 8.74 12.93
C GLY A 318 -7.70 7.80 12.11
N SER A 319 -8.54 7.06 12.83
CA SER A 319 -9.58 6.21 12.27
C SER A 319 -10.83 7.00 11.86
N GLY A 320 -11.58 6.45 10.92
CA GLY A 320 -12.86 7.01 10.49
C GLY A 320 -12.75 8.27 9.62
N ILE A 321 -11.57 8.53 9.06
CA ILE A 321 -11.32 9.63 8.12
C ILE A 321 -11.88 9.25 6.77
N THR A 322 -12.77 10.09 6.24
CA THR A 322 -13.33 9.93 4.90
C THR A 322 -12.55 10.75 3.88
N PHE A 323 -12.40 10.24 2.67
CA PHE A 323 -11.69 10.91 1.58
C PHE A 323 -12.07 10.32 0.22
N ASN A 324 -11.66 10.98 -0.85
CA ASN A 324 -11.74 10.49 -2.23
C ASN A 324 -10.34 10.28 -2.79
N LEU A 325 -10.16 9.20 -3.54
CA LEU A 325 -9.04 9.02 -4.46
C LEU A 325 -9.55 9.15 -5.89
N THR A 326 -8.91 9.94 -6.72
CA THR A 326 -9.29 10.13 -8.14
C THR A 326 -8.09 9.90 -9.04
N GLY A 327 -8.30 9.36 -10.24
CA GLY A 327 -7.22 9.12 -11.20
C GLY A 327 -6.39 7.87 -10.90
N VAL A 328 -6.93 6.92 -10.15
CA VAL A 328 -6.20 5.70 -9.76
C VAL A 328 -6.16 4.71 -10.94
N GLY A 329 -4.96 4.38 -11.39
CA GLY A 329 -4.66 3.38 -12.40
C GLY A 329 -4.96 3.81 -13.84
N PRO A 330 -4.69 2.94 -14.85
CA PRO A 330 -4.95 3.24 -16.26
C PRO A 330 -6.43 3.50 -16.57
N GLN A 331 -7.35 3.00 -15.76
CA GLN A 331 -8.78 3.30 -15.89
C GLN A 331 -9.21 4.60 -15.18
N GLU A 332 -8.27 5.37 -14.61
CA GLU A 332 -8.47 6.66 -13.94
C GLU A 332 -9.61 6.66 -12.91
N ARG A 333 -9.67 5.58 -12.11
CA ARG A 333 -10.80 5.30 -11.22
C ARG A 333 -10.95 6.37 -10.14
N THR A 334 -12.20 6.58 -9.72
CA THR A 334 -12.54 7.32 -8.49
C THR A 334 -13.04 6.37 -7.42
N LEU A 335 -12.47 6.48 -6.22
CA LEU A 335 -12.71 5.59 -5.07
C LEU A 335 -13.03 6.44 -3.84
N GLN A 336 -14.01 5.99 -3.05
CA GLN A 336 -14.28 6.56 -1.74
C GLN A 336 -13.53 5.75 -0.68
N GLY A 337 -12.89 6.44 0.25
CA GLY A 337 -12.05 5.88 1.31
C GLY A 337 -12.61 6.13 2.70
N LEU A 338 -12.30 5.20 3.62
CA LEU A 338 -12.51 5.33 5.05
C LEU A 338 -11.32 4.72 5.78
N SER A 339 -10.61 5.49 6.60
CA SER A 339 -9.45 4.98 7.34
C SER A 339 -9.87 3.98 8.43
N MET A 340 -9.07 2.92 8.59
CA MET A 340 -9.28 1.85 9.56
C MET A 340 -8.94 2.30 10.99
N VAL A 341 -9.11 1.41 11.98
CA VAL A 341 -8.89 1.70 13.40
C VAL A 341 -7.45 2.17 13.69
N ASP A 342 -6.47 1.69 12.94
CA ASP A 342 -5.07 2.10 13.01
C ASP A 342 -4.72 3.27 12.09
N GLY A 343 -5.74 3.94 11.54
CA GLY A 343 -5.59 5.07 10.63
C GLY A 343 -5.09 4.70 9.24
N THR A 344 -5.09 3.42 8.86
CA THR A 344 -4.61 2.99 7.55
C THR A 344 -5.72 2.90 6.51
N TYR A 345 -5.36 2.98 5.23
CA TYR A 345 -6.22 2.58 4.12
C TYR A 345 -5.38 1.92 3.03
N VAL A 346 -5.75 0.70 2.63
CA VAL A 346 -5.10 0.00 1.52
C VAL A 346 -5.71 0.49 0.21
N VAL A 347 -4.90 1.10 -0.65
CA VAL A 347 -5.35 1.52 -1.98
C VAL A 347 -5.61 0.28 -2.83
N PRO A 348 -6.83 0.11 -3.37
CA PRO A 348 -7.15 -1.03 -4.20
C PRO A 348 -6.26 -1.09 -5.44
N ALA A 349 -5.84 -2.30 -5.80
CA ALA A 349 -5.18 -2.57 -7.06
C ALA A 349 -6.11 -2.32 -8.26
N ASN A 350 -5.51 -2.30 -9.45
CA ASN A 350 -6.23 -2.16 -10.71
C ASN A 350 -7.22 -3.29 -10.93
N TYR A 351 -6.78 -4.52 -10.63
CA TYR A 351 -7.57 -5.73 -10.72
C TYR A 351 -7.88 -6.27 -9.31
N GLN A 352 -8.86 -7.16 -9.18
CA GLN A 352 -9.32 -7.67 -7.87
C GLN A 352 -8.19 -8.28 -7.01
N GLN A 353 -7.07 -8.64 -7.65
CA GLN A 353 -5.80 -9.06 -7.07
C GLN A 353 -4.69 -8.55 -8.01
N GLY A 354 -3.63 -7.96 -7.47
CA GLY A 354 -2.48 -7.51 -8.28
C GLY A 354 -1.83 -6.23 -7.76
N PRO A 355 -0.80 -5.74 -8.46
CA PRO A 355 -0.19 -4.44 -8.20
C PRO A 355 -1.08 -3.29 -8.71
N ARG A 356 -0.75 -2.08 -8.28
CA ARG A 356 -1.26 -0.84 -8.89
C ARG A 356 -0.30 -0.40 -10.00
N ILE A 357 -0.81 -0.22 -11.21
CA ILE A 357 -0.04 0.27 -12.35
C ILE A 357 -0.01 1.80 -12.28
N VAL A 358 1.19 2.37 -12.25
CA VAL A 358 1.41 3.83 -12.06
C VAL A 358 2.03 4.52 -13.27
N GLU A 359 2.50 3.74 -14.25
CA GLU A 359 3.10 4.21 -15.48
C GLU A 359 3.17 3.08 -16.52
N ILE A 360 2.97 3.40 -17.80
CA ILE A 360 3.05 2.47 -18.94
C ILE A 360 3.83 3.17 -20.06
N GLY A 361 4.87 2.51 -20.58
CA GLY A 361 5.51 2.86 -21.84
C GLY A 361 4.95 2.00 -22.96
N TYR A 362 4.07 2.56 -23.77
CA TYR A 362 3.41 1.83 -24.85
C TYR A 362 4.41 1.43 -25.95
N GLY A 363 4.05 0.38 -26.71
CA GLY A 363 4.83 -0.09 -27.87
C GLY A 363 5.07 0.98 -28.96
N ASP A 364 4.26 2.04 -29.00
CA ASP A 364 4.41 3.16 -29.94
C ASP A 364 5.37 4.27 -29.45
N GLY A 365 5.95 4.10 -28.26
CA GLY A 365 6.87 5.03 -27.62
C GLY A 365 6.20 6.16 -26.84
N THR A 366 4.86 6.21 -26.77
CA THR A 366 4.17 7.12 -25.87
C THR A 366 4.21 6.60 -24.43
N ILE A 367 4.13 7.53 -23.46
CA ILE A 367 4.14 7.20 -22.04
C ILE A 367 2.87 7.72 -21.41
N TRP A 368 2.15 6.84 -20.71
CA TRP A 368 1.10 7.22 -19.78
C TRP A 368 1.66 7.16 -18.36
N THR A 369 1.46 8.25 -17.61
CA THR A 369 1.86 8.34 -16.20
C THR A 369 0.63 8.66 -15.38
N GLU A 370 0.37 7.87 -14.36
CA GLU A 370 -0.76 8.08 -13.47
C GLU A 370 -0.69 9.45 -12.77
N ASN A 371 -1.81 10.14 -12.66
CA ASN A 371 -1.95 11.44 -11.99
C ASN A 371 -3.03 11.38 -10.91
N ALA A 372 -2.87 10.45 -9.97
CA ALA A 372 -3.85 10.23 -8.92
C ALA A 372 -3.78 11.28 -7.81
N THR A 373 -4.93 11.64 -7.24
CA THR A 373 -5.04 12.61 -6.16
C THR A 373 -5.81 12.05 -4.97
N VAL A 374 -5.58 12.64 -3.80
CA VAL A 374 -6.37 12.47 -2.58
C VAL A 374 -7.08 13.79 -2.26
N SER A 375 -8.40 13.74 -2.08
CA SER A 375 -9.22 14.93 -1.84
C SER A 375 -10.35 14.68 -0.85
N ASP A 376 -11.07 15.75 -0.49
CA ASP A 376 -12.26 15.71 0.36
C ASP A 376 -12.00 15.00 1.70
N ILE A 377 -10.82 15.25 2.26
CA ILE A 377 -10.33 14.58 3.46
C ILE A 377 -10.99 15.21 4.68
N GLU A 378 -11.79 14.43 5.40
CA GLU A 378 -12.55 14.89 6.57
C GLU A 378 -12.36 13.93 7.76
N TRP A 379 -12.05 14.48 8.92
CA TRP A 379 -11.83 13.76 10.16
C TRP A 379 -12.74 14.28 11.27
N PHE A 380 -13.81 13.53 11.57
CA PHE A 380 -14.68 13.83 12.69
C PHE A 380 -14.17 13.19 13.99
N THR A 381 -14.05 14.00 15.04
CA THR A 381 -13.57 13.58 16.37
C THR A 381 -14.50 14.12 17.46
N ALA A 382 -14.28 13.67 18.71
CA ALA A 382 -14.95 14.25 19.87
C ALA A 382 -14.60 15.74 20.11
N TRP A 383 -13.52 16.25 19.52
CA TRP A 383 -13.08 17.64 19.65
C TRP A 383 -13.52 18.53 18.48
N GLY A 384 -14.11 17.96 17.43
CA GLY A 384 -14.52 18.70 16.24
C GLY A 384 -14.20 17.96 14.94
N THR A 385 -14.48 18.62 13.82
CA THR A 385 -14.17 18.15 12.46
C THR A 385 -12.96 18.87 11.91
N TYR A 386 -11.98 18.10 11.41
CA TYR A 386 -10.77 18.61 10.80
C TYR A 386 -10.67 18.17 9.35
N TYR A 387 -10.01 18.98 8.52
CA TYR A 387 -9.85 18.70 7.10
C TYR A 387 -8.38 18.50 6.76
N GLY A 388 -8.11 17.47 5.97
CA GLY A 388 -6.76 17.16 5.51
C GLY A 388 -6.36 18.00 4.30
N THR A 389 -5.08 17.96 3.96
CA THR A 389 -4.56 18.67 2.77
C THR A 389 -4.78 17.82 1.53
N ASN A 390 -5.54 18.35 0.56
CA ASN A 390 -5.71 17.72 -0.75
C ASN A 390 -4.40 17.81 -1.55
N GLY A 391 -4.11 16.79 -2.34
CA GLY A 391 -2.90 16.77 -3.16
C GLY A 391 -2.76 15.53 -4.02
N ASP A 392 -1.59 15.40 -4.64
CA ASP A 392 -1.23 14.22 -5.40
C ASP A 392 -1.04 13.02 -4.45
N LEU A 393 -1.52 11.86 -4.87
CA LEU A 393 -1.26 10.62 -4.17
C LEU A 393 0.15 10.14 -4.55
N GLU A 394 1.10 10.32 -3.63
CA GLU A 394 2.48 9.91 -3.83
C GLU A 394 2.57 8.43 -4.25
N LYS A 395 3.45 8.11 -5.20
CA LYS A 395 3.64 6.75 -5.73
C LYS A 395 4.64 5.97 -4.88
N ILE A 396 4.38 5.87 -3.58
CA ILE A 396 5.21 5.13 -2.61
C ILE A 396 4.36 4.17 -1.80
N THR A 397 4.96 3.19 -1.14
CA THR A 397 4.23 2.17 -0.38
C THR A 397 3.44 2.75 0.80
N ASN A 398 3.99 3.71 1.54
CA ASN A 398 3.37 4.22 2.77
C ASN A 398 3.30 5.76 2.81
N PRO A 399 2.49 6.40 1.95
CA PRO A 399 2.32 7.84 2.00
C PRO A 399 1.54 8.24 3.26
N ALA A 400 1.93 9.35 3.88
CA ALA A 400 1.29 9.88 5.07
C ALA A 400 0.49 11.14 4.74
N ILE A 401 -0.80 11.13 5.05
CA ILE A 401 -1.67 12.30 4.86
C ILE A 401 -1.51 13.25 6.03
N GLN A 402 -1.12 14.48 5.70
CA GLN A 402 -0.95 15.55 6.68
C GLN A 402 -2.24 16.33 6.86
N PHE A 403 -2.41 16.84 8.08
CA PHE A 403 -3.46 17.78 8.45
C PHE A 403 -2.79 19.05 8.97
N ASP A 404 -2.90 20.15 8.23
CA ASP A 404 -2.26 21.42 8.60
C ASP A 404 -3.02 22.18 9.70
N MET A 405 -4.31 21.88 9.86
CA MET A 405 -5.22 22.55 10.78
C MET A 405 -5.80 21.56 11.79
N ILE A 406 -5.05 21.33 12.87
CA ILE A 406 -5.45 20.47 13.99
C ILE A 406 -5.13 21.14 15.34
N PRO A 407 -5.92 20.87 16.40
CA PRO A 407 -5.59 21.31 17.74
C PRO A 407 -4.42 20.50 18.31
N GLN A 408 -3.67 21.11 19.24
CA GLN A 408 -2.60 20.46 20.00
C GLN A 408 -2.77 20.80 21.47
N ILE A 409 -3.51 19.95 22.19
CA ILE A 409 -3.96 20.28 23.55
C ILE A 409 -3.19 19.51 24.60
N SER A 410 -2.75 20.25 25.62
CA SER A 410 -2.14 19.68 26.82
C SER A 410 -2.65 20.42 28.06
N VAL A 411 -2.63 19.72 29.20
CA VAL A 411 -2.73 20.41 30.49
C VAL A 411 -1.37 21.06 30.76
N THR A 412 -1.35 22.34 31.12
CA THR A 412 -0.12 23.09 31.44
C THR A 412 0.01 23.41 32.92
N SER A 413 -1.10 23.43 33.65
CA SER A 413 -1.11 23.66 35.11
C SER A 413 -2.25 22.92 35.80
N VAL A 414 -2.00 22.48 37.04
CA VAL A 414 -3.00 21.94 37.98
C VAL A 414 -2.80 22.59 39.33
N GLU A 415 -3.61 23.60 39.64
CA GLU A 415 -3.45 24.46 40.81
C GLU A 415 -4.56 24.27 41.84
N ILE A 416 -4.16 24.00 43.08
CA ILE A 416 -5.10 23.92 44.22
C ILE A 416 -5.35 25.34 44.71
N THR A 417 -6.51 25.90 44.37
CA THR A 417 -6.87 27.28 44.72
C THR A 417 -7.50 27.38 46.10
N LYS A 418 -8.08 26.28 46.60
CA LYS A 418 -8.61 26.17 47.96
C LYS A 418 -8.44 24.76 48.50
N GLU A 419 -7.63 24.61 49.54
CA GLU A 419 -7.45 23.33 50.23
C GLU A 419 -8.71 22.91 51.00
N ALA A 420 -8.81 21.61 51.26
CA ALA A 420 -9.91 21.01 52.00
C ALA A 420 -9.44 19.89 52.93
N HIS A 421 -10.32 19.51 53.84
CA HIS A 421 -10.16 18.38 54.76
C HIS A 421 -10.99 17.19 54.29
N LEU A 422 -10.78 16.04 54.93
CA LEU A 422 -11.59 14.85 54.69
C LEU A 422 -13.10 15.14 54.77
N GLY A 423 -13.86 14.59 53.81
CA GLY A 423 -15.30 14.81 53.68
C GLY A 423 -15.71 16.17 53.09
N LYS A 424 -14.73 17.01 52.69
CA LYS A 424 -14.93 18.23 51.89
C LYS A 424 -14.13 18.12 50.59
N ARG A 425 -14.41 19.00 49.63
CA ARG A 425 -13.72 19.03 48.34
C ARG A 425 -12.82 20.26 48.23
N ALA A 426 -11.58 20.04 47.83
CA ALA A 426 -10.64 21.07 47.44
C ALA A 426 -11.10 21.69 46.11
N THR A 427 -10.83 22.98 45.92
CA THR A 427 -11.04 23.63 44.62
C THR A 427 -9.73 23.59 43.84
N VAL A 428 -9.81 23.13 42.61
CA VAL A 428 -8.69 22.96 41.70
C VAL A 428 -8.98 23.73 40.42
N MET A 429 -8.00 24.47 39.93
CA MET A 429 -8.00 25.08 38.61
C MET A 429 -7.07 24.26 37.71
N VAL A 430 -7.61 23.66 36.65
CA VAL A 430 -6.83 22.97 35.63
C VAL A 430 -6.72 23.88 34.42
N THR A 431 -5.52 24.09 33.90
CA THR A 431 -5.28 24.95 32.75
C THR A 431 -4.97 24.10 31.52
N LEU A 432 -5.82 24.21 30.50
CA LEU A 432 -5.61 23.65 29.17
C LEU A 432 -4.98 24.70 28.26
N SER A 433 -4.06 24.28 27.39
CA SER A 433 -3.48 25.15 26.37
C SER A 433 -3.53 24.44 25.02
N ASN A 434 -4.05 25.13 24.01
CA ASN A 434 -4.05 24.66 22.63
C ASN A 434 -2.93 25.38 21.87
N THR A 435 -1.86 24.64 21.59
CA THR A 435 -0.71 25.14 20.80
C THR A 435 -0.88 24.89 19.30
N GLY A 436 -1.99 24.27 18.90
CA GLY A 436 -2.31 23.94 17.53
C GLY A 436 -2.95 25.11 16.78
N SER A 437 -3.26 24.84 15.52
CA SER A 437 -3.77 25.81 14.55
C SER A 437 -5.28 25.73 14.33
N ALA A 438 -5.95 24.73 14.90
CA ALA A 438 -7.40 24.59 14.86
C ALA A 438 -8.03 24.58 16.26
N ASP A 439 -9.30 24.96 16.30
CA ASP A 439 -10.10 24.96 17.52
C ASP A 439 -10.44 23.53 17.94
N ALA A 440 -10.55 23.31 19.25
CA ALA A 440 -11.17 22.12 19.80
C ALA A 440 -12.48 22.53 20.47
N GLY A 441 -13.59 22.16 19.82
CA GLY A 441 -14.94 22.60 20.12
C GLY A 441 -15.36 23.83 19.33
N ASN A 442 -16.53 24.34 19.69
CA ASN A 442 -17.16 25.46 19.02
C ASN A 442 -17.86 26.30 20.09
N PRO A 443 -17.47 27.57 20.30
CA PRO A 443 -18.00 28.39 21.39
C PRO A 443 -19.50 28.68 21.26
N ASP A 444 -20.10 28.44 20.09
CA ASP A 444 -21.53 28.56 19.86
C ASP A 444 -22.32 27.29 20.24
N ASP A 445 -21.64 26.17 20.51
CA ASP A 445 -22.26 24.91 20.93
C ASP A 445 -22.55 24.89 22.44
N LEU A 446 -23.58 24.15 22.83
CA LEU A 446 -23.99 24.01 24.24
C LEU A 446 -23.15 22.98 25.03
N ILE A 447 -22.22 22.29 24.36
CA ILE A 447 -21.46 21.17 24.92
C ILE A 447 -19.98 21.43 24.69
N ASP A 448 -19.24 21.61 25.79
CA ASP A 448 -17.79 21.70 25.77
C ASP A 448 -17.15 20.38 25.29
N SER A 449 -16.16 20.49 24.41
CA SER A 449 -15.62 19.35 23.67
C SER A 449 -14.43 18.66 24.32
N VAL A 450 -13.54 19.42 24.98
CA VAL A 450 -12.31 18.88 25.55
C VAL A 450 -12.52 18.49 27.01
N ALA A 451 -12.88 17.23 27.22
CA ALA A 451 -13.01 16.68 28.58
C ALA A 451 -11.65 16.50 29.25
N ILE A 452 -11.59 16.70 30.56
CA ILE A 452 -10.40 16.49 31.40
C ILE A 452 -10.60 15.22 32.22
N GLU A 453 -9.57 14.37 32.26
CA GLU A 453 -9.49 13.27 33.20
C GLU A 453 -8.39 13.54 34.23
N CYS A 454 -8.64 13.12 35.48
CA CYS A 454 -7.67 13.27 36.56
C CYS A 454 -7.56 12.00 37.40
N TYR A 455 -6.35 11.71 37.84
CA TYR A 455 -5.99 10.55 38.66
C TYR A 455 -5.34 10.99 39.97
N ASP A 456 -5.64 10.22 41.01
CA ASP A 456 -5.09 10.34 42.37
C ASP A 456 -4.38 9.01 42.68
N GLY A 457 -3.06 9.02 42.51
CA GLY A 457 -2.27 7.79 42.38
C GLY A 457 -2.68 7.00 41.13
N GLU A 458 -2.95 5.71 41.28
CA GLU A 458 -3.38 4.83 40.18
C GLU A 458 -4.90 4.83 39.94
N ASN A 459 -5.67 5.48 40.83
CA ASN A 459 -7.12 5.48 40.75
C ASN A 459 -7.63 6.78 40.14
N ARG A 460 -8.74 6.71 39.42
CA ARG A 460 -9.45 7.90 38.98
C ARG A 460 -9.85 8.74 40.19
N ALA A 461 -9.55 10.03 40.15
CA ALA A 461 -9.82 10.94 41.25
C ALA A 461 -11.33 11.19 41.43
N ASP A 462 -11.79 11.38 42.67
CA ASP A 462 -13.15 11.84 42.97
C ASP A 462 -13.27 13.34 42.69
N ILE A 463 -13.57 13.68 41.44
CA ILE A 463 -13.76 15.06 40.98
C ILE A 463 -15.23 15.37 40.66
N SER A 464 -15.62 16.64 40.80
CA SER A 464 -16.94 17.15 40.39
C SER A 464 -16.76 18.47 39.61
N PRO A 465 -17.33 18.57 38.40
CA PRO A 465 -18.02 17.50 37.66
C PRO A 465 -17.09 16.32 37.31
N THR A 466 -17.66 15.16 36.98
CA THR A 466 -16.91 13.90 36.74
C THR A 466 -16.01 13.98 35.52
N TYR A 467 -16.43 14.72 34.48
CA TYR A 467 -15.65 15.09 33.30
C TYR A 467 -15.84 16.59 33.08
N PRO A 468 -15.07 17.44 33.79
CA PRO A 468 -15.06 18.86 33.47
C PRO A 468 -14.52 19.01 32.05
N ALA A 469 -15.13 19.88 31.25
CA ALA A 469 -14.75 20.11 29.88
C ALA A 469 -14.72 21.61 29.59
N ALA A 470 -14.00 21.98 28.54
CA ALA A 470 -14.04 23.31 27.96
C ALA A 470 -13.76 23.23 26.46
N ASP A 471 -14.25 24.20 25.70
CA ASP A 471 -13.71 24.47 24.37
C ASP A 471 -12.40 25.25 24.48
N VAL A 472 -11.43 24.90 23.64
CA VAL A 472 -10.08 25.50 23.64
C VAL A 472 -9.71 25.91 22.22
N MET A 473 -9.91 27.20 21.94
CA MET A 473 -9.63 27.78 20.63
C MET A 473 -8.14 27.75 20.30
N ALA A 474 -7.81 27.83 19.01
CA ALA A 474 -6.44 27.81 18.51
C ALA A 474 -5.58 28.91 19.15
N GLY A 475 -4.43 28.52 19.72
CA GLY A 475 -3.51 29.43 20.41
C GLY A 475 -3.98 29.91 21.79
N GLU A 476 -5.16 29.51 22.26
CA GLU A 476 -5.71 29.97 23.53
C GLU A 476 -5.35 29.06 24.71
N THR A 477 -5.58 29.58 25.90
CA THR A 477 -5.37 28.89 27.17
C THR A 477 -6.57 29.14 28.07
N VAL A 478 -7.18 28.07 28.56
CA VAL A 478 -8.45 28.09 29.29
C VAL A 478 -8.29 27.43 30.66
N GLY A 479 -8.85 28.06 31.69
CA GLY A 479 -8.90 27.52 33.04
C GLY A 479 -10.25 26.87 33.34
N VAL A 480 -10.23 25.63 33.82
CA VAL A 480 -11.41 24.87 34.19
C VAL A 480 -11.38 24.59 35.69
N GLU A 481 -12.38 25.11 36.41
CA GLU A 481 -12.52 24.86 37.84
C GLU A 481 -13.20 23.51 38.09
N LEU A 482 -12.62 22.69 38.96
CA LEU A 482 -13.20 21.45 39.45
C LEU A 482 -13.07 21.31 40.97
N LYS A 483 -13.84 20.37 41.54
CA LYS A 483 -13.82 20.05 42.98
C LYS A 483 -13.29 18.64 43.21
N TRP A 484 -12.13 18.51 43.85
CA TRP A 484 -11.48 17.22 44.16
C TRP A 484 -11.72 16.81 45.61
N GLY A 485 -12.22 15.59 45.84
CA GLY A 485 -12.32 14.96 47.14
C GLY A 485 -11.29 13.84 47.32
N HIS A 486 -10.89 13.60 48.56
CA HIS A 486 -10.00 12.49 48.92
C HIS A 486 -10.54 11.79 50.17
N ALA A 487 -10.39 10.47 50.20
CA ALA A 487 -11.05 9.62 51.19
C ALA A 487 -10.15 9.22 52.37
N GLN A 488 -8.83 9.37 52.25
CA GLN A 488 -7.86 8.88 53.24
C GLN A 488 -6.99 10.02 53.78
N GLU A 489 -6.54 9.91 55.03
CA GLU A 489 -5.57 10.87 55.55
C GLU A 489 -4.20 10.66 54.88
N GLY A 490 -3.50 11.74 54.58
CA GLY A 490 -2.16 11.69 54.03
C GLY A 490 -1.91 12.68 52.90
N ASN A 491 -0.75 12.52 52.27
CA ASN A 491 -0.32 13.35 51.15
C ASN A 491 -0.86 12.77 49.84
N ALA A 492 -1.55 13.60 49.06
CA ALA A 492 -2.03 13.22 47.74
C ALA A 492 -1.68 14.29 46.71
N THR A 493 -1.62 13.89 45.44
CA THR A 493 -1.44 14.78 44.29
C THR A 493 -2.43 14.40 43.22
N LEU A 494 -2.87 15.38 42.44
CA LEU A 494 -3.77 15.18 41.33
C LEU A 494 -3.00 15.30 40.02
N VAL A 495 -3.06 14.27 39.17
CA VAL A 495 -2.49 14.29 37.81
C VAL A 495 -3.65 14.43 36.83
N CYS A 496 -3.66 15.47 36.02
CA CYS A 496 -4.73 15.70 35.03
C CYS A 496 -4.19 15.75 33.61
N SER A 497 -4.95 15.22 32.66
CA SER A 497 -4.69 15.22 31.21
C SER A 497 -5.98 15.55 30.44
N PRO A 498 -5.88 16.09 29.21
CA PRO A 498 -7.03 16.13 28.33
C PRO A 498 -7.37 14.70 27.89
N LEU A 499 -8.65 14.37 27.85
CA LEU A 499 -9.13 13.10 27.31
C LEU A 499 -9.10 13.18 25.79
N THR A 500 -8.12 12.51 25.18
CA THR A 500 -7.94 12.51 23.73
C THR A 500 -9.04 11.70 23.03
N PRO A 501 -9.52 12.11 21.84
CA PRO A 501 -10.52 11.37 21.09
C PRO A 501 -10.07 9.93 20.80
N SER A 502 -11.00 8.97 20.89
CA SER A 502 -10.71 7.56 20.61
C SER A 502 -10.40 7.28 19.13
N GLN A 503 -10.66 8.25 18.26
CA GLN A 503 -10.38 8.17 16.83
C GLN A 503 -8.90 8.38 16.50
N ILE A 504 -8.05 8.81 17.45
CA ILE A 504 -6.61 8.96 17.20
C ILE A 504 -5.96 7.58 17.01
N ALA A 505 -5.25 7.41 15.89
CA ALA A 505 -4.46 6.22 15.62
C ALA A 505 -2.97 6.44 15.89
N ILE A 506 -2.47 7.66 15.63
CA ILE A 506 -1.09 8.06 15.89
C ILE A 506 -1.06 8.90 17.18
N GLU A 507 -0.49 8.33 18.24
CA GLU A 507 -0.37 9.01 19.55
C GLU A 507 0.33 10.36 19.41
N GLY A 508 -0.13 11.35 20.17
CA GLY A 508 0.42 12.70 20.12
C GLY A 508 -0.15 13.58 19.01
N THR A 509 -0.93 13.04 18.06
CA THR A 509 -1.41 13.84 16.91
C THR A 509 -2.25 15.05 17.32
N LEU A 510 -3.12 14.94 18.33
CA LEU A 510 -3.87 16.10 18.84
C LEU A 510 -3.27 16.64 20.16
N GLY A 511 -1.99 16.37 20.39
CA GLY A 511 -1.34 16.57 21.66
C GLY A 511 -1.62 15.40 22.61
N GLY A 512 -1.95 15.72 23.86
CA GLY A 512 -1.89 14.78 24.97
C GLY A 512 -0.69 15.10 25.85
N GLY A 513 -0.97 15.29 27.13
CA GLY A 513 0.04 15.69 28.10
C GLY A 513 -0.60 15.89 29.46
N SER A 514 0.02 15.31 30.48
CA SER A 514 -0.46 15.36 31.86
C SER A 514 0.41 16.24 32.73
N ILE A 515 -0.19 16.97 33.66
CA ILE A 515 0.52 17.71 34.70
C ILE A 515 0.06 17.28 36.08
N GLN A 516 1.01 17.21 37.00
CA GLN A 516 0.77 16.89 38.41
C GLN A 516 0.65 18.17 39.24
N SER A 517 -0.31 18.19 40.14
CA SER A 517 -0.49 19.24 41.13
C SER A 517 0.63 19.26 42.17
N LYS A 518 0.68 20.32 42.96
CA LYS A 518 1.39 20.28 44.25
C LYS A 518 0.74 19.27 45.21
N ILE A 519 1.52 18.82 46.18
CA ILE A 519 1.04 17.91 47.24
C ILE A 519 0.01 18.64 48.11
N VAL A 520 -1.15 18.00 48.31
CA VAL A 520 -2.17 18.38 49.28
C VAL A 520 -2.10 17.44 50.47
N VAL A 521 -2.14 17.98 51.68
CA VAL A 521 -2.18 17.20 52.91
C VAL A 521 -3.63 17.07 53.38
N TRP A 522 -4.19 15.87 53.24
CA TRP A 522 -5.55 15.57 53.67
C TRP A 522 -5.56 15.13 55.12
N SER A 523 -6.27 15.90 55.95
CA SER A 523 -6.48 15.61 57.36
C SER A 523 -7.96 15.69 57.71
N THR A 524 -8.35 15.11 58.84
CA THR A 524 -9.62 15.46 59.49
C THR A 524 -9.69 16.97 59.78
N ALA A 525 -10.90 17.53 59.72
CA ALA A 525 -11.12 18.92 60.09
C ALA A 525 -10.84 19.10 61.59
N PRO A 526 -10.25 20.22 62.03
CA PRO A 526 -10.02 20.46 63.45
C PRO A 526 -11.35 20.39 64.21
N GLU A 527 -11.42 19.51 65.21
CA GLU A 527 -12.54 19.50 66.15
C GLU A 527 -12.65 20.90 66.79
N ALA A 528 -13.88 21.43 66.88
CA ALA A 528 -14.12 22.67 67.61
C ALA A 528 -13.51 22.54 69.02
N PRO A 529 -12.89 23.61 69.57
CA PRO A 529 -12.18 23.53 70.84
C PRO A 529 -13.02 22.82 71.91
N PRO A 530 -12.42 21.89 72.69
CA PRO A 530 -13.17 21.05 73.60
C PRO A 530 -13.94 21.94 74.59
N GLY A 531 -15.27 21.96 74.44
CA GLY A 531 -16.17 22.77 75.28
C GLY A 531 -17.28 23.54 74.56
N MET A 532 -17.31 23.63 73.23
CA MET A 532 -18.46 24.23 72.50
C MET A 532 -19.02 23.26 71.47
N SER A 533 -19.98 22.43 71.89
CA SER A 533 -20.83 21.74 70.92
C SER A 533 -21.77 22.77 70.25
N PRO A 534 -22.20 22.55 68.99
CA PRO A 534 -23.24 23.36 68.36
C PRO A 534 -24.52 23.45 69.22
N MET A 535 -24.77 22.42 70.02
CA MET A 535 -25.85 22.38 71.01
C MET A 535 -25.70 23.44 72.11
N LEU A 536 -24.47 23.68 72.62
CA LEU A 536 -24.19 24.67 73.66
C LEU A 536 -24.38 26.12 73.18
N ILE A 537 -24.03 26.41 71.92
CA ILE A 537 -24.27 27.73 71.30
C ILE A 537 -25.77 27.97 71.14
N SER A 538 -26.52 26.99 70.61
CA SER A 538 -27.99 27.07 70.54
C SER A 538 -28.64 27.18 71.92
N PHE A 539 -28.09 26.52 72.95
CA PHE A 539 -28.59 26.63 74.33
C PHE A 539 -28.33 28.01 74.93
N LEU A 540 -27.16 28.61 74.69
CA LEU A 540 -26.82 29.96 75.16
C LEU A 540 -27.69 31.03 74.48
N VAL A 541 -27.90 30.92 73.17
CA VAL A 541 -28.81 31.83 72.44
C VAL A 541 -30.25 31.66 72.93
N ALA A 542 -30.73 30.42 73.10
CA ALA A 542 -32.05 30.14 73.65
C ALA A 542 -32.21 30.65 75.10
N LEU A 543 -31.14 30.63 75.90
CA LEU A 543 -31.15 31.13 77.28
C LEU A 543 -31.14 32.66 77.34
N VAL A 544 -30.41 33.34 76.46
CA VAL A 544 -30.43 34.81 76.34
C VAL A 544 -31.78 35.30 75.81
N VAL A 545 -32.31 34.67 74.75
CA VAL A 545 -33.64 34.97 74.21
C VAL A 545 -34.74 34.59 75.20
N GLY A 546 -34.60 33.47 75.90
CA GLY A 546 -35.53 33.01 76.93
C GLY A 546 -35.58 33.93 78.15
N LEU A 547 -34.43 34.37 78.67
CA LEU A 547 -34.35 35.34 79.76
C LEU A 547 -34.86 36.73 79.30
N GLY A 548 -34.59 37.12 78.05
CA GLY A 548 -35.13 38.33 77.44
C GLY A 548 -36.65 38.31 77.31
N LEU A 549 -37.23 37.18 76.91
CA LEU A 549 -38.69 36.99 76.83
C LEU A 549 -39.35 36.95 78.21
N VAL A 550 -38.74 36.30 79.21
CA VAL A 550 -39.27 36.29 80.59
C VAL A 550 -39.24 37.69 81.21
N ALA A 551 -38.19 38.47 81.00
CA ALA A 551 -38.13 39.88 81.41
C ALA A 551 -39.17 40.75 80.68
N TYR A 552 -39.37 40.51 79.38
CA TYR A 552 -40.37 41.21 78.58
C TYR A 552 -41.81 40.89 79.02
N PHE A 553 -42.16 39.61 79.24
CA PHE A 553 -43.50 39.21 79.67
C PHE A 553 -43.82 39.60 81.12
N THR A 554 -42.84 39.61 82.03
CA THR A 554 -43.02 40.14 83.40
C THR A 554 -43.19 41.66 83.44
N ALA A 555 -42.58 42.40 82.50
CA ALA A 555 -42.82 43.84 82.35
C ALA A 555 -44.20 44.16 81.74
N ILE A 556 -44.74 43.27 80.90
CA ILE A 556 -46.02 43.47 80.21
C ILE A 556 -47.24 43.05 81.05
N HIS A 557 -47.12 42.07 81.95
CA HIS A 557 -48.21 41.69 82.86
C HIS A 557 -48.49 42.70 83.99
N ALA A 558 -47.75 43.81 84.08
CA ALA A 558 -47.95 44.86 85.07
C ALA A 558 -48.77 46.07 84.57
N ARG A 559 -49.37 46.02 83.37
CA ARG A 559 -50.22 47.12 82.85
C ARG A 559 -51.50 46.58 82.18
N ASP A 560 -52.64 47.00 82.74
CA ASP A 560 -54.00 46.82 82.18
C ASP A 560 -54.15 47.51 80.81
N GLU A 561 -54.72 46.76 79.84
CA GLU A 561 -55.53 47.10 78.63
C GLU A 561 -55.25 48.36 77.73
N PRO A 562 -55.80 48.47 76.49
CA PRO A 562 -56.66 47.56 75.72
C PRO A 562 -56.19 47.27 74.27
N THR A 563 -56.90 46.30 73.69
CA THR A 563 -56.90 45.77 72.31
C THR A 563 -56.96 46.83 71.20
N ARG A 564 -56.14 46.66 70.15
CA ARG A 564 -56.26 47.38 68.87
C ARG A 564 -56.25 46.38 67.72
N THR A 565 -57.39 46.24 67.05
CA THR A 565 -57.59 45.45 65.83
C THR A 565 -56.82 46.08 64.68
N ILE A 566 -56.03 45.29 63.94
CA ILE A 566 -55.42 45.72 62.67
C ILE A 566 -55.96 44.81 61.57
N VAL A 567 -56.62 45.44 60.60
CA VAL A 567 -57.05 44.89 59.32
C VAL A 567 -55.89 45.07 58.35
N ILE A 568 -55.56 44.06 57.53
CA ILE A 568 -54.65 44.21 56.39
C ILE A 568 -55.42 43.75 55.15
N GLU A 569 -55.63 44.72 54.25
CA GLU A 569 -56.20 44.60 52.91
C GLU A 569 -55.25 43.85 51.96
N ARG A 570 -55.84 43.23 50.94
CA ARG A 570 -55.21 42.41 49.92
C ARG A 570 -55.44 43.10 48.57
N ASP A 571 -54.43 43.81 48.08
CA ASP A 571 -54.36 44.33 46.71
C ASP A 571 -53.30 43.52 45.95
N GLU A 572 -53.72 42.66 45.03
CA GLU A 572 -53.85 42.90 43.58
C GLU A 572 -52.59 42.43 42.83
N LEU A 573 -52.67 41.17 42.40
CA LEU A 573 -52.22 40.75 41.08
C LEU A 573 -53.07 41.53 40.07
N ASP A 574 -52.45 42.25 39.16
CA ASP A 574 -52.33 41.82 37.76
C ASP A 574 -51.61 42.91 36.94
N ASP A 575 -50.97 42.41 35.90
CA ASP A 575 -50.85 43.04 34.59
C ASP A 575 -49.60 43.86 34.18
N LEU A 576 -48.86 43.19 33.28
CA LEU A 576 -48.32 43.69 31.99
C LEU A 576 -47.04 44.54 32.12
N ASP A 577 -46.08 44.54 31.21
CA ASP A 577 -45.76 43.83 29.96
C ASP A 577 -44.32 44.30 29.61
N ASP A 578 -43.66 43.61 28.68
CA ASP A 578 -42.46 44.04 27.94
C ASP A 578 -41.09 44.07 28.67
N LEU A 579 -40.36 42.94 28.65
CA LEU A 579 -39.07 42.74 27.94
C LEU A 579 -38.47 41.35 28.15
#